data_AF-A0A8C3LGV1-F1
#
_entry.id   AF-A0A8C3LGV1-F1
#
_cell.length_a   1.000
_cell.length_b   1.000
_cell.length_c   1.000
_cell.angle_alpha   90.00
_cell.angle_beta   90.00
_cell.angle_gamma   90.00
#
_symmetry.space_group_name_H-M   'P 1'
#
loop_
_entity.id
_entity.type
_entity.pdbx_description
1 polymer ?
#
loop_
_entity_poly.entity_id
_entity_poly.type
_entity_poly.pdbx_seq_one_letter_code
_entity_poly.pdbx_strand_id
1 'polypeptide(L)'
;MANLPTNPLSVTIKHEFTPSYSISDDTLKQELNDTKREIQRVANQISFMLNILPCIGQKVLPIVGILLVCFGTVLFIKHFVGPHNAKFKNTYITKRFITFDEHQKQQQRPCLLPLNKKERKNYVTIPSFSFTRKERKQMQHFFLPVFIHLCVWLLFAAVDYLFYWLFIYVNKHLQELPDLEIQLRLSQQKNSLIIVMNEHIAKNDLLKISLFKNNCIPQPELHLSTTWLQLGIIIFFLIIFGLSSGLLTQLKILVSNSFYPDVETKRIHYLHAKLLKERAKIQQKAD
;
A
#
# COMPACT_ATOMS: atom_id res chain seq x y z
N MET A 1 -76.75 -31.25 10.05
CA MET A 1 -77.48 -30.48 9.01
C MET A 1 -76.82 -29.10 8.98
N ALA A 2 -76.21 -28.56 7.92
CA ALA A 2 -76.09 -28.91 6.51
C ALA A 2 -74.76 -28.33 5.97
N ASN A 3 -74.37 -28.76 4.77
CA ASN A 3 -73.09 -28.56 4.11
C ASN A 3 -72.97 -27.26 3.29
N LEU A 4 -71.69 -26.84 3.07
CA LEU A 4 -71.09 -26.26 1.84
C LEU A 4 -71.30 -24.75 1.49
N PRO A 5 -70.47 -24.14 0.60
CA PRO A 5 -69.64 -22.97 0.93
C PRO A 5 -69.78 -21.82 -0.10
N THR A 6 -69.36 -20.60 0.22
CA THR A 6 -69.13 -19.59 -0.83
C THR A 6 -68.03 -18.64 -0.40
N ASN A 7 -66.78 -18.98 -0.73
CA ASN A 7 -65.72 -17.99 -0.87
C ASN A 7 -66.02 -17.16 -2.13
N PRO A 8 -66.18 -15.84 -2.07
CA PRO A 8 -66.09 -15.02 -3.27
C PRO A 8 -64.62 -14.98 -3.69
N LEU A 9 -64.34 -15.57 -4.86
CA LEU A 9 -63.07 -15.47 -5.58
C LEU A 9 -62.65 -13.99 -5.66
N SER A 10 -61.67 -13.60 -4.84
CA SER A 10 -60.87 -12.42 -5.09
C SER A 10 -59.97 -12.74 -6.28
N VAL A 11 -60.36 -12.29 -7.47
CA VAL A 11 -59.49 -12.34 -8.64
C VAL A 11 -58.42 -11.26 -8.45
N THR A 12 -57.30 -11.65 -7.84
CA THR A 12 -56.10 -10.81 -7.83
C THR A 12 -55.54 -10.79 -9.25
N ILE A 13 -55.86 -9.73 -9.99
CA ILE A 13 -55.24 -9.46 -11.29
C ILE A 13 -53.78 -9.05 -11.04
N LYS A 14 -52.87 -10.03 -10.97
CA LYS A 14 -51.42 -9.80 -11.09
C LYS A 14 -51.12 -9.66 -12.58
N HIS A 15 -51.27 -8.46 -13.13
CA HIS A 15 -50.66 -8.17 -14.43
C HIS A 15 -49.20 -7.81 -14.19
N GLU A 16 -48.33 -8.78 -14.43
CA GLU A 16 -46.90 -8.54 -14.55
C GLU A 16 -46.67 -7.93 -15.92
N PHE A 17 -46.76 -6.60 -16.00
CA PHE A 17 -46.29 -5.88 -17.17
C PHE A 17 -44.79 -6.12 -17.27
N THR A 18 -44.37 -6.97 -18.21
CA THR A 18 -42.97 -7.08 -18.63
C THR A 18 -42.79 -6.12 -19.80
N PRO A 19 -42.38 -4.85 -19.58
CA PRO A 19 -42.13 -3.94 -20.68
C PRO A 19 -40.97 -4.49 -21.52
N SER A 20 -41.27 -4.97 -22.73
CA SER A 20 -40.25 -5.24 -23.73
C SER A 20 -39.93 -3.92 -24.43
N TYR A 21 -38.85 -3.28 -24.00
CA TYR A 21 -38.32 -2.11 -24.66
C TYR A 21 -37.59 -2.57 -25.92
N SER A 22 -38.14 -2.29 -27.10
CA SER A 22 -37.41 -2.38 -28.36
C SER A 22 -36.96 -0.97 -28.74
N ILE A 23 -35.65 -0.73 -28.70
CA ILE A 23 -35.07 0.57 -29.08
C ILE A 23 -35.14 0.62 -30.62
N SER A 24 -36.07 1.40 -31.15
CA SER A 24 -36.30 1.53 -32.60
C SER A 24 -35.32 2.50 -33.29
N ASP A 25 -34.55 3.27 -32.52
CA ASP A 25 -33.66 4.31 -33.04
C ASP A 25 -32.26 3.74 -33.31
N ASP A 26 -31.87 3.71 -34.59
CA ASP A 26 -30.59 3.15 -35.04
C ASP A 26 -29.39 4.01 -34.62
N THR A 27 -29.59 5.30 -34.36
CA THR A 27 -28.54 6.19 -33.85
C THR A 27 -28.18 5.84 -32.40
N LEU A 28 -29.18 5.60 -31.54
CA LEU A 28 -28.97 5.13 -30.17
C LEU A 28 -28.32 3.75 -30.12
N LYS A 29 -28.65 2.84 -31.05
CA LYS A 29 -28.00 1.52 -31.14
C LYS A 29 -26.51 1.65 -31.47
N GLN A 30 -26.15 2.60 -32.34
CA GLN A 30 -24.77 2.85 -32.70
C GLN A 30 -23.97 3.40 -31.50
N GLU A 31 -24.51 4.41 -30.80
CA GLU A 31 -23.93 4.97 -29.57
C GLU A 31 -23.74 3.90 -28.48
N LEU A 32 -24.71 2.99 -28.32
CA LEU A 32 -24.63 1.88 -27.36
C LEU A 32 -23.53 0.87 -27.74
N ASN A 33 -23.39 0.56 -29.03
CA ASN A 33 -22.34 -0.33 -29.52
C ASN A 33 -20.94 0.28 -29.39
N ASP A 34 -20.81 1.58 -29.62
CA ASP A 34 -19.55 2.30 -29.42
C ASP A 34 -19.20 2.38 -27.94
N THR A 35 -20.16 2.71 -27.07
CA THR A 35 -19.98 2.66 -25.61
C THR A 35 -19.57 1.26 -25.13
N LYS A 36 -20.18 0.20 -25.67
CA LYS A 36 -19.82 -1.19 -25.36
C LYS A 36 -18.37 -1.51 -25.77
N ARG A 37 -17.93 -1.04 -26.95
CA ARG A 37 -16.54 -1.21 -27.41
C ARG A 37 -15.55 -0.45 -26.53
N GLU A 38 -15.89 0.77 -26.13
CA GLU A 38 -15.09 1.58 -25.20
C GLU A 38 -14.95 0.88 -23.84
N ILE A 39 -16.06 0.45 -23.24
CA ILE A 39 -16.06 -0.31 -21.98
C ILE A 39 -15.22 -1.58 -22.12
N GLN A 40 -15.36 -2.32 -23.22
CA GLN A 40 -14.61 -3.55 -23.42
C GLN A 40 -13.11 -3.30 -23.62
N ARG A 41 -12.73 -2.18 -24.25
CA ARG A 41 -11.32 -1.76 -24.35
C ARG A 41 -10.75 -1.44 -22.97
N VAL A 42 -11.47 -0.64 -22.18
CA VAL A 42 -11.06 -0.28 -20.81
C VAL A 42 -11.00 -1.52 -19.92
N ALA A 43 -11.97 -2.43 -20.01
CA ALA A 43 -11.97 -3.69 -19.26
C ALA A 43 -10.78 -4.58 -19.63
N ASN A 44 -10.44 -4.69 -20.91
CA ASN A 44 -9.27 -5.44 -21.36
C ASN A 44 -7.95 -4.80 -20.87
N GLN A 45 -7.85 -3.46 -20.89
CA GLN A 45 -6.70 -2.74 -20.34
C GLN A 45 -6.55 -2.96 -18.83
N ILE A 46 -7.65 -2.83 -18.08
CA ILE A 46 -7.68 -3.07 -16.62
C ILE A 46 -7.28 -4.52 -16.32
N SER A 47 -7.82 -5.49 -17.08
CA SER A 47 -7.48 -6.91 -16.92
C SER A 47 -5.99 -7.18 -17.17
N PHE A 48 -5.40 -6.57 -18.20
CA PHE A 48 -3.97 -6.68 -18.47
C PHE A 48 -3.13 -6.11 -17.31
N MET A 49 -3.51 -4.94 -16.77
CA MET A 49 -2.79 -4.30 -15.66
C MET A 49 -2.93 -5.05 -14.34
N LEU A 50 -4.11 -5.63 -14.05
CA LEU A 50 -4.38 -6.29 -12.76
C LEU A 50 -3.93 -7.76 -12.71
N ASN A 51 -3.94 -8.48 -13.84
CA ASN A 51 -3.72 -9.92 -13.82
C ASN A 51 -2.41 -10.32 -14.53
N ILE A 52 -2.18 -9.83 -15.75
CA ILE A 52 -1.07 -10.31 -16.58
C ILE A 52 0.26 -9.69 -16.12
N LEU A 53 0.27 -8.37 -15.92
CA LEU A 53 1.47 -7.63 -15.52
C LEU A 53 2.04 -8.10 -14.16
N PRO A 54 1.24 -8.31 -13.10
CA PRO A 54 1.75 -8.79 -11.83
C PRO A 54 2.21 -10.25 -11.89
N CYS A 55 1.56 -11.09 -12.70
CA CYS A 55 1.91 -12.51 -12.81
C CYS A 55 3.31 -12.70 -13.44
N ILE A 56 3.61 -11.94 -14.49
CA ILE A 56 4.95 -11.92 -15.11
C ILE A 56 5.98 -11.37 -14.12
N GLY A 57 5.67 -10.25 -13.48
CA GLY A 57 6.53 -9.64 -12.45
C GLY A 57 6.86 -10.62 -11.33
N GLN A 58 5.86 -11.34 -10.81
CA GLN A 58 6.02 -12.29 -9.72
C GLN A 58 7.00 -13.44 -10.05
N LYS A 59 7.13 -13.82 -11.33
CA LYS A 59 8.05 -14.89 -11.77
C LYS A 59 9.43 -14.35 -12.14
N VAL A 60 9.50 -13.21 -12.84
CA VAL A 60 10.76 -12.66 -13.36
C VAL A 60 11.56 -11.92 -12.29
N LEU A 61 10.88 -11.14 -11.42
CA LEU A 61 11.54 -10.36 -10.36
C LEU A 61 12.42 -11.19 -9.41
N PRO A 62 12.00 -12.37 -8.91
CA PRO A 62 12.86 -13.16 -8.03
C PRO A 62 14.11 -13.69 -8.75
N ILE A 63 13.99 -14.10 -10.02
CA ILE A 63 15.13 -14.60 -10.81
C ILE A 63 16.15 -13.47 -10.99
N VAL A 64 15.69 -12.29 -11.41
CA VAL A 64 16.54 -11.11 -11.56
C VAL A 64 17.15 -10.69 -10.22
N GLY A 65 16.38 -10.76 -9.14
CA GLY A 65 16.84 -10.47 -7.78
C GLY A 65 17.96 -11.41 -7.33
N ILE A 66 17.82 -12.72 -7.54
CA ILE A 66 18.86 -13.71 -7.22
C ILE A 66 20.14 -13.42 -8.02
N LEU A 67 20.02 -13.17 -9.33
CA LEU A 67 21.16 -12.84 -10.18
C LEU A 67 21.90 -11.58 -9.69
N LEU A 68 21.16 -10.52 -9.34
CA LEU A 68 21.71 -9.28 -8.77
C LEU A 68 22.43 -9.52 -7.44
N VAL A 69 21.86 -10.34 -6.55
CA VAL A 69 22.47 -10.69 -5.26
C VAL A 69 23.76 -11.48 -5.47
N CYS A 70 23.75 -12.48 -6.34
CA CYS A 70 24.93 -13.27 -6.69
C CYS A 70 26.03 -12.38 -7.29
N PHE A 71 25.68 -11.58 -8.30
CA PHE A 71 26.61 -10.65 -8.96
C PHE A 71 27.21 -9.64 -7.97
N GLY A 72 26.37 -9.01 -7.15
CA GLY A 72 26.82 -8.07 -6.12
C GLY A 72 27.69 -8.72 -5.04
N THR A 73 27.47 -10.00 -4.74
CA THR A 73 28.31 -10.77 -3.79
C THR A 73 29.67 -11.07 -4.39
N VAL A 74 29.73 -11.53 -5.64
CA VAL A 74 31.01 -11.77 -6.36
C VAL A 74 31.82 -10.49 -6.47
N LEU A 75 31.19 -9.38 -6.88
CA LEU A 75 31.85 -8.07 -6.96
C LEU A 75 32.36 -7.61 -5.60
N PHE A 76 31.56 -7.80 -4.55
CA PHE A 76 31.97 -7.45 -3.20
C PHE A 76 33.20 -8.24 -2.75
N ILE A 77 33.22 -9.57 -2.93
CA ILE A 77 34.35 -10.41 -2.55
C ILE A 77 35.58 -10.02 -3.37
N LYS A 78 35.45 -9.85 -4.68
CA LYS A 78 36.54 -9.42 -5.57
C LYS A 78 37.16 -8.11 -5.11
N HIS A 79 36.34 -7.14 -4.71
CA HIS A 79 36.82 -5.86 -4.22
C HIS A 79 37.38 -5.95 -2.79
N PHE A 80 36.81 -6.81 -1.95
CA PHE A 80 37.25 -7.05 -0.58
C PHE A 80 38.62 -7.74 -0.50
N VAL A 81 38.90 -8.68 -1.40
CA VAL A 81 40.17 -9.43 -1.45
C VAL A 81 41.23 -8.72 -2.31
N GLY A 82 40.83 -7.73 -3.13
CA GLY A 82 41.73 -7.04 -4.05
C GLY A 82 42.91 -6.28 -3.41
N PRO A 83 43.94 -5.93 -4.20
CA PRO A 83 45.22 -5.40 -3.70
C PRO A 83 45.15 -4.04 -2.98
N HIS A 84 44.10 -3.23 -3.21
CA HIS A 84 43.89 -1.93 -2.55
C HIS A 84 42.80 -1.98 -1.45
N ASN A 85 42.48 -3.16 -0.91
CA ASN A 85 41.38 -3.38 0.02
C ASN A 85 41.55 -2.76 1.42
N ALA A 86 42.77 -2.38 1.84
CA ALA A 86 43.04 -1.87 3.18
C ALA A 86 42.18 -0.63 3.55
N LYS A 87 41.82 0.18 2.54
CA LYS A 87 40.98 1.38 2.67
C LYS A 87 39.48 1.09 2.57
N PHE A 88 39.10 -0.01 1.93
CA PHE A 88 37.72 -0.27 1.54
C PHE A 88 36.85 -0.65 2.76
N LYS A 89 35.80 0.14 3.00
CA LYS A 89 34.82 -0.03 4.09
C LYS A 89 35.46 -0.38 5.45
N ASN A 90 36.65 0.18 5.72
CA ASN A 90 37.41 -0.07 6.93
C ASN A 90 37.00 0.92 8.02
N THR A 91 35.72 0.87 8.40
CA THR A 91 35.08 1.76 9.40
C THR A 91 34.62 1.00 10.63
N TYR A 92 34.81 -0.32 10.68
CA TYR A 92 34.33 -1.17 11.77
C TYR A 92 35.50 -1.65 12.60
N ILE A 93 35.34 -1.59 13.92
CA ILE A 93 36.30 -2.10 14.89
C ILE A 93 35.84 -3.51 15.28
N THR A 94 36.64 -4.51 14.92
CA THR A 94 36.36 -5.93 15.20
C THR A 94 36.97 -6.32 16.55
N LYS A 95 36.55 -7.46 17.12
CA LYS A 95 37.19 -8.03 18.33
C LYS A 95 38.70 -8.23 18.14
N ARG A 96 39.13 -8.67 16.95
CA ARG A 96 40.55 -8.82 16.60
C ARG A 96 41.32 -7.50 16.60
N PHE A 97 40.69 -6.39 16.20
CA PHE A 97 41.29 -5.07 16.33
C PHE A 97 41.53 -4.70 17.80
N ILE A 98 40.57 -5.01 18.68
CA ILE A 98 40.68 -4.73 20.11
C ILE A 98 41.85 -5.51 20.72
N THR A 99 41.92 -6.82 20.45
CA THR A 99 43.03 -7.67 20.91
C THR A 99 44.38 -7.20 20.37
N PHE A 100 44.42 -6.74 19.11
CA PHE A 100 45.64 -6.16 18.53
C PHE A 100 46.07 -4.87 19.25
N ASP A 101 45.15 -3.95 19.53
CA ASP A 101 45.45 -2.70 20.24
C ASP A 101 45.89 -2.96 21.69
N GLU A 102 45.29 -3.96 22.36
CA GLU A 102 45.71 -4.42 23.70
C GLU A 102 47.15 -4.97 23.69
N HIS A 103 47.52 -5.77 22.68
CA HIS A 103 48.90 -6.22 22.52
C HIS A 103 49.88 -5.07 22.26
N GLN A 104 49.51 -4.06 21.47
CA GLN A 104 50.36 -2.87 21.28
C GLN A 104 50.54 -2.11 22.60
N LYS A 105 49.47 -1.99 23.41
CA LYS A 105 49.53 -1.36 24.73
C LYS A 105 50.47 -2.10 25.68
N GLN A 106 50.45 -3.43 25.69
CA GLN A 106 51.40 -4.25 26.45
C GLN A 106 52.86 -4.01 26.02
N GLN A 107 53.08 -3.75 24.73
CA GLN A 107 54.39 -3.42 24.16
C GLN A 107 54.79 -1.94 24.32
N GLN A 108 54.10 -1.17 25.18
CA GLN A 108 54.33 0.27 25.39
C GLN A 108 54.21 1.13 24.12
N ARG A 109 53.48 0.66 23.11
CA ARG A 109 53.19 1.42 21.89
C ARG A 109 51.88 2.21 22.06
N PRO A 110 51.67 3.30 21.29
CA PRO A 110 50.51 4.16 21.45
C PRO A 110 49.19 3.40 21.23
N CYS A 111 48.33 3.45 22.26
CA CYS A 111 47.03 2.78 22.31
C CYS A 111 45.93 3.67 21.72
N LEU A 112 45.01 3.09 20.94
CA LEU A 112 43.92 3.83 20.31
C LEU A 112 42.62 3.82 21.13
N LEU A 113 42.32 2.73 21.83
CA LEU A 113 41.09 2.62 22.62
C LEU A 113 41.25 3.30 24.00
N PRO A 114 40.21 3.99 24.53
CA PRO A 114 38.86 4.17 23.99
C PRO A 114 38.75 5.26 22.90
N LEU A 115 37.80 5.08 21.97
CA LEU A 115 37.51 6.06 20.91
C LEU A 115 36.88 7.35 21.47
N ASN A 116 37.30 8.49 20.93
CA ASN A 116 36.73 9.79 21.25
C ASN A 116 35.28 9.91 20.71
N LYS A 117 34.45 10.80 21.30
CA LYS A 117 33.05 11.05 20.88
C LYS A 117 32.92 11.40 19.40
N LYS A 118 33.90 12.13 18.84
CA LYS A 118 33.94 12.46 17.40
C LYS A 118 34.24 11.22 16.54
N GLU A 119 35.16 10.36 16.99
CA GLU A 119 35.56 9.13 16.28
C GLU A 119 34.43 8.09 16.29
N ARG A 120 33.71 7.94 17.40
CA ARG A 120 32.57 7.01 17.55
C ARG A 120 31.42 7.25 16.55
N LYS A 121 31.33 8.45 15.95
CA LYS A 121 30.36 8.74 14.88
C LYS A 121 30.75 8.13 13.52
N ASN A 122 32.04 7.91 13.31
CA ASN A 122 32.62 7.41 12.06
C ASN A 122 33.08 5.95 12.15
N TYR A 123 33.46 5.52 13.35
CA TYR A 123 33.95 4.17 13.63
C TYR A 123 33.09 3.51 14.70
N VAL A 124 32.62 2.29 14.44
CA VAL A 124 31.70 1.55 15.30
C VAL A 124 32.27 0.16 15.58
N THR A 125 32.18 -0.28 16.84
CA THR A 125 32.55 -1.63 17.27
C THR A 125 31.47 -2.62 16.85
N ILE A 126 31.86 -3.73 16.22
CA ILE A 126 30.93 -4.78 15.77
C ILE A 126 31.11 -6.08 16.60
N PRO A 127 30.02 -6.84 16.85
CA PRO A 127 28.62 -6.56 16.49
C PRO A 127 27.99 -5.49 17.39
N SER A 128 27.19 -4.58 16.80
CA SER A 128 26.38 -3.66 17.59
C SER A 128 25.17 -3.16 16.81
N PHE A 129 24.08 -2.82 17.52
CA PHE A 129 22.91 -2.16 16.92
C PHE A 129 23.15 -0.69 16.55
N SER A 130 24.36 -0.19 16.74
CA SER A 130 24.72 1.20 16.44
C SER A 130 25.10 1.34 14.97
N PHE A 131 24.46 2.28 14.28
CA PHE A 131 24.77 2.59 12.88
C PHE A 131 25.78 3.73 12.77
N THR A 132 26.71 3.62 11.83
CA THR A 132 27.62 4.72 11.47
C THR A 132 26.85 5.88 10.85
N ARG A 133 27.41 7.10 10.87
CA ARG A 133 26.78 8.26 10.21
C ARG A 133 26.50 8.01 8.72
N LYS A 134 27.35 7.23 8.05
CA LYS A 134 27.18 6.85 6.64
C LYS A 134 26.00 5.91 6.46
N GLU A 135 25.92 4.86 7.27
CA GLU A 135 24.78 3.91 7.24
C GLU A 135 23.47 4.61 7.59
N ARG A 136 23.46 5.51 8.59
CA ARG A 136 22.25 6.26 8.95
C ARG A 136 21.74 7.14 7.81
N LYS A 137 22.63 7.78 7.05
CA LYS A 137 22.23 8.54 5.84
C LYS A 137 21.65 7.62 4.77
N GLN A 138 22.29 6.49 4.52
CA GLN A 138 21.82 5.50 3.55
C GLN A 138 20.45 4.91 3.95
N MET A 139 20.29 4.61 5.24
CA MET A 139 19.02 4.19 5.83
C MET A 139 17.96 5.28 5.66
N GLN A 140 18.29 6.55 5.92
CA GLN A 140 17.36 7.66 5.70
C GLN A 140 16.90 7.73 4.24
N HIS A 141 17.78 7.54 3.26
CA HIS A 141 17.39 7.51 1.85
C HIS A 141 16.47 6.33 1.50
N PHE A 142 16.62 5.19 2.19
CA PHE A 142 15.71 4.05 2.05
C PHE A 142 14.33 4.32 2.65
N PHE A 143 14.27 4.97 3.81
CA PHE A 143 13.01 5.28 4.49
C PHE A 143 12.27 6.50 3.93
N LEU A 144 12.98 7.43 3.29
CA LEU A 144 12.39 8.64 2.72
C LEU A 144 11.22 8.35 1.76
N PRO A 145 11.36 7.51 0.72
CA PRO A 145 10.24 7.19 -0.17
C PRO A 145 9.11 6.48 0.57
N VAL A 146 9.42 5.57 1.50
CA VAL A 146 8.40 4.86 2.32
C VAL A 146 7.57 5.86 3.12
N PHE A 147 8.22 6.85 3.73
CA PHE A 147 7.56 7.92 4.48
C PHE A 147 6.70 8.81 3.58
N ILE A 148 7.21 9.22 2.41
CA ILE A 148 6.45 10.02 1.44
C ILE A 148 5.20 9.25 1.00
N HIS A 149 5.34 7.97 0.64
CA HIS A 149 4.20 7.15 0.25
C HIS A 149 3.21 6.97 1.40
N LEU A 150 3.67 6.83 2.64
CA LEU A 150 2.80 6.79 3.81
C LEU A 150 1.99 8.09 3.96
N CYS A 151 2.62 9.25 3.80
CA CYS A 151 1.93 10.55 3.84
C CYS A 151 0.89 10.68 2.72
N VAL A 152 1.22 10.27 1.50
CA VAL A 152 0.29 10.26 0.37
C VAL A 152 -0.89 9.34 0.66
N TRP A 153 -0.66 8.16 1.22
CA TRP A 153 -1.70 7.23 1.63
C TRP A 153 -2.61 7.80 2.73
N LEU A 154 -2.03 8.46 3.73
CA LEU A 154 -2.80 9.14 4.78
C LEU A 154 -3.66 10.27 4.21
N LEU A 155 -3.17 10.98 3.19
CA LEU A 155 -3.95 11.99 2.49
C LEU A 155 -5.15 11.38 1.76
N PHE A 156 -4.95 10.28 1.01
CA PHE A 156 -6.04 9.58 0.34
C PHE A 156 -7.08 9.07 1.35
N ALA A 157 -6.64 8.49 2.45
CA ALA A 157 -7.51 8.06 3.53
C ALA A 157 -8.37 9.20 4.12
N ALA A 158 -7.76 10.38 4.30
CA ALA A 158 -8.48 11.55 4.78
C ALA A 158 -9.52 12.05 3.76
N VAL A 159 -9.20 12.00 2.47
CA VAL A 159 -10.12 12.34 1.38
C VAL A 159 -11.29 11.36 1.31
N ASP A 160 -11.02 10.05 1.39
CA ASP A 160 -12.06 9.01 1.39
C ASP A 160 -12.99 9.17 2.61
N TYR A 161 -12.43 9.50 3.78
CA TYR A 161 -13.20 9.80 4.97
C TYR A 161 -14.09 11.05 4.80
N LEU A 162 -13.57 12.09 4.15
CA LEU A 162 -14.34 13.30 3.84
C LEU A 162 -15.51 12.98 2.89
N PHE A 163 -15.27 12.18 1.85
CA PHE A 163 -16.34 11.73 0.95
C PHE A 163 -17.40 10.91 1.69
N TYR A 164 -16.98 9.95 2.51
CA TYR A 164 -17.89 9.17 3.36
C TYR A 164 -18.78 10.07 4.21
N TRP A 165 -18.20 11.10 4.84
CA TRP A 165 -18.94 12.06 5.63
C TRP A 165 -19.91 12.90 4.79
N LEU A 166 -19.49 13.33 3.60
CA LEU A 166 -20.34 14.05 2.65
C LEU A 166 -21.53 13.18 2.20
N PHE A 167 -21.30 11.91 1.87
CA PHE A 167 -22.38 10.99 1.50
C PHE A 167 -23.40 10.80 2.62
N ILE A 168 -22.95 10.68 3.88
CA ILE A 168 -23.85 10.62 5.03
C ILE A 168 -24.69 11.90 5.12
N TYR A 169 -24.05 13.06 4.99
CA TYR A 169 -24.73 14.35 5.09
C TYR A 169 -25.78 14.52 3.98
N VAL A 170 -25.42 14.22 2.73
CA VAL A 170 -26.33 14.27 1.58
C VAL A 170 -27.46 13.26 1.75
N ASN A 171 -27.17 12.04 2.17
CA ASN A 171 -28.20 11.01 2.39
C ASN A 171 -29.23 11.47 3.43
N LYS A 172 -28.77 12.10 4.53
CA LYS A 172 -29.67 12.68 5.52
C LYS A 172 -30.61 13.74 4.91
N HIS A 173 -30.08 14.65 4.09
CA HIS A 173 -30.89 15.66 3.39
C HIS A 173 -31.85 15.05 2.37
N LEU A 174 -31.44 14.00 1.67
CA LEU A 174 -32.29 13.30 0.72
C LEU A 174 -33.46 12.58 1.40
N GLN A 175 -33.27 12.10 2.64
CA GLN A 175 -34.33 11.49 3.45
C GLN A 175 -35.33 12.52 4.00
N GLU A 176 -34.96 13.80 4.09
CA GLU A 176 -35.80 14.89 4.59
C GLU A 176 -36.66 15.55 3.48
N LEU A 177 -36.54 15.12 2.21
CA LEU A 177 -37.34 15.65 1.10
C LEU A 177 -38.81 15.17 1.18
N PRO A 178 -39.79 16.05 0.94
CA PRO A 178 -41.21 15.71 1.01
C PRO A 178 -41.64 14.76 -0.12
N ASP A 179 -42.51 13.80 0.20
CA ASP A 179 -43.13 12.90 -0.77
C ASP A 179 -43.96 13.69 -1.80
N LEU A 180 -43.78 13.43 -3.09
CA LEU A 180 -44.53 14.10 -4.16
C LEU A 180 -45.91 13.44 -4.31
N GLU A 181 -46.97 14.14 -3.90
CA GLU A 181 -48.35 13.70 -4.06
C GLU A 181 -48.83 13.99 -5.50
N ILE A 182 -48.87 12.96 -6.36
CA ILE A 182 -49.48 13.08 -7.69
C ILE A 182 -50.92 12.54 -7.63
N GLN A 183 -51.91 13.40 -7.84
CA GLN A 183 -53.31 12.99 -7.98
C GLN A 183 -53.53 12.34 -9.36
N LEU A 184 -53.67 11.02 -9.41
CA LEU A 184 -54.10 10.30 -10.60
C LEU A 184 -55.63 10.21 -10.64
N ARG A 185 -56.26 10.89 -11.61
CA ARG A 185 -57.68 10.66 -11.93
C ARG A 185 -57.80 9.51 -12.92
N LEU A 186 -58.24 8.35 -12.44
CA LEU A 186 -58.62 7.22 -13.27
C LEU A 186 -60.10 7.38 -13.70
N SER A 187 -60.35 7.63 -14.98
CA SER A 187 -61.70 7.52 -15.55
C SER A 187 -61.86 6.16 -16.23
N GLN A 188 -62.78 5.34 -15.72
CA GLN A 188 -63.11 4.05 -16.33
C GLN A 188 -64.35 4.22 -17.23
N GLN A 189 -64.14 4.26 -18.55
CA GLN A 189 -65.24 4.25 -19.51
C GLN A 189 -65.72 2.80 -19.72
N LYS A 190 -66.85 2.44 -19.10
CA LYS A 190 -67.54 1.16 -19.36
C LYS A 190 -68.45 1.31 -20.58
N ASN A 191 -68.08 0.69 -21.70
CA ASN A 191 -69.01 0.47 -22.81
C ASN A 191 -69.82 -0.81 -22.56
N SER A 192 -70.97 -0.71 -21.89
CA SER A 192 -72.11 -1.62 -22.10
C SER A 192 -73.38 -1.11 -21.42
N LEU A 193 -74.27 -0.55 -22.24
CA LEU A 193 -75.74 -0.57 -22.23
C LEU A 193 -76.49 -0.80 -20.89
N ILE A 194 -77.23 0.25 -20.49
CA ILE A 194 -78.42 0.31 -19.61
C ILE A 194 -78.25 -0.19 -18.16
N ILE A 195 -78.06 0.75 -17.24
CA ILE A 195 -78.92 1.00 -16.06
C ILE A 195 -78.69 2.46 -15.65
N VAL A 196 -79.79 3.21 -15.59
CA VAL A 196 -79.86 4.57 -15.05
C VAL A 196 -79.59 4.50 -13.55
N MET A 197 -78.37 4.83 -13.14
CA MET A 197 -78.08 5.47 -11.85
C MET A 197 -76.70 6.13 -11.98
N ASN A 198 -76.69 7.46 -12.10
CA ASN A 198 -75.48 8.27 -12.08
C ASN A 198 -74.85 8.16 -10.68
N GLU A 199 -73.87 7.28 -10.53
CA GLU A 199 -72.91 7.38 -9.45
C GLU A 199 -71.51 7.36 -10.06
N HIS A 200 -71.02 8.56 -10.40
CA HIS A 200 -69.61 8.79 -10.64
C HIS A 200 -68.87 8.53 -9.33
N ILE A 201 -68.47 7.28 -9.09
CA ILE A 201 -67.51 6.95 -8.03
C ILE A 201 -66.15 7.45 -8.53
N ALA A 202 -65.93 8.75 -8.40
CA ALA A 202 -64.60 9.35 -8.49
C ALA A 202 -63.82 8.90 -7.25
N LYS A 203 -63.21 7.72 -7.35
CA LYS A 203 -62.30 7.24 -6.32
C LYS A 203 -61.00 8.02 -6.45
N ASN A 204 -60.86 9.07 -5.64
CA ASN A 204 -59.62 9.82 -5.51
C ASN A 204 -58.64 8.99 -4.67
N ASP A 205 -58.10 7.91 -5.22
CA ASP A 205 -57.01 7.17 -4.57
C ASP A 205 -55.72 8.00 -4.71
N LEU A 206 -55.33 8.63 -3.60
CA LEU A 206 -54.14 9.47 -3.49
C LEU A 206 -52.92 8.54 -3.37
N LEU A 207 -52.33 8.19 -4.51
CA LEU A 207 -51.18 7.29 -4.58
C LEU A 207 -49.92 8.06 -4.16
N LYS A 208 -49.53 7.96 -2.89
CA LYS A 208 -48.23 8.43 -2.41
C LYS A 208 -47.12 7.55 -2.97
N ILE A 209 -46.51 7.99 -4.06
CA ILE A 209 -45.28 7.39 -4.58
C ILE A 209 -44.14 8.25 -4.04
N SER A 210 -43.33 7.70 -3.13
CA SER A 210 -42.11 8.38 -2.73
C SER A 210 -41.21 8.55 -3.95
N LEU A 211 -40.72 9.77 -4.20
CA LEU A 211 -39.92 10.13 -5.38
C LEU A 211 -38.65 9.27 -5.53
N PHE A 212 -38.16 8.70 -4.43
CA PHE A 212 -37.04 7.79 -4.41
C PHE A 212 -37.43 6.47 -3.75
N LYS A 213 -37.29 5.38 -4.50
CA LYS A 213 -37.36 4.03 -3.94
C LYS A 213 -36.22 3.89 -2.92
N ASN A 214 -36.47 3.42 -1.70
CA ASN A 214 -35.43 3.23 -0.66
C ASN A 214 -34.21 2.43 -1.16
N ASN A 215 -34.38 1.60 -2.19
CA ASN A 215 -33.32 0.81 -2.83
C ASN A 215 -32.36 1.64 -3.70
N CYS A 216 -32.65 2.92 -3.95
CA CYS A 216 -31.84 3.84 -4.75
C CYS A 216 -31.03 4.81 -3.87
N ILE A 217 -31.14 4.71 -2.55
CA ILE A 217 -30.32 5.47 -1.60
C ILE A 217 -28.97 4.77 -1.48
N PRO A 218 -27.85 5.42 -1.84
CA PRO A 218 -26.53 4.81 -1.68
C PRO A 218 -26.25 4.60 -0.18
N GLN A 219 -26.11 3.34 0.23
CA GLN A 219 -25.60 2.97 1.55
C GLN A 219 -24.07 2.96 1.49
N PRO A 220 -23.37 3.90 2.14
CA PRO A 220 -21.92 3.92 2.09
C PRO A 220 -21.36 2.79 2.95
N GLU A 221 -20.86 1.72 2.32
CA GLU A 221 -20.08 0.69 3.00
C GLU A 221 -18.60 1.03 2.96
N LEU A 222 -18.02 1.21 4.15
CA LEU A 222 -16.63 1.58 4.32
C LEU A 222 -15.76 0.32 4.39
N HIS A 223 -15.32 -0.17 3.23
CA HIS A 223 -14.51 -1.41 3.12
C HIS A 223 -13.02 -1.16 3.44
N LEU A 224 -12.73 -0.57 4.61
CA LEU A 224 -11.37 -0.19 5.04
C LEU A 224 -10.56 -1.37 5.61
N SER A 225 -11.16 -2.46 6.10
CA SER A 225 -10.43 -3.41 6.95
C SER A 225 -9.36 -4.23 6.20
N THR A 226 -9.71 -4.83 5.06
CA THR A 226 -8.82 -5.78 4.36
C THR A 226 -7.60 -5.09 3.73
N THR A 227 -7.81 -3.97 3.05
CA THR A 227 -6.74 -3.24 2.34
C THR A 227 -5.74 -2.62 3.31
N TRP A 228 -6.23 -2.10 4.45
CA TRP A 228 -5.38 -1.49 5.47
C TRP A 228 -4.53 -2.49 6.22
N LEU A 229 -5.08 -3.69 6.48
CA LEU A 229 -4.30 -4.79 7.04
C LEU A 229 -3.15 -5.19 6.11
N GLN A 230 -3.44 -5.38 4.82
CA GLN A 230 -2.41 -5.74 3.83
C GLN A 230 -1.32 -4.66 3.73
N LEU A 231 -1.71 -3.38 3.70
CA LEU A 231 -0.77 -2.27 3.66
C LEU A 231 0.09 -2.19 4.93
N GLY A 232 -0.53 -2.37 6.10
CA GLY A 232 0.17 -2.40 7.38
C GLY A 232 1.24 -3.49 7.44
N ILE A 233 0.94 -4.67 6.91
CA ILE A 233 1.89 -5.79 6.80
C ILE A 233 3.08 -5.40 5.89
N ILE A 234 2.83 -4.81 4.73
CA ILE A 234 3.88 -4.38 3.79
C ILE A 234 4.80 -3.35 4.46
N ILE A 235 4.24 -2.33 5.13
CA ILE A 235 5.00 -1.29 5.83
C ILE A 235 5.84 -1.91 6.96
N PHE A 236 5.26 -2.82 7.73
CA PHE A 236 5.96 -3.52 8.80
C PHE A 236 7.20 -4.25 8.28
N PHE A 237 7.08 -5.03 7.20
CA PHE A 237 8.23 -5.71 6.59
C PHE A 237 9.27 -4.73 6.05
N LEU A 238 8.87 -3.62 5.42
CA LEU A 238 9.79 -2.59 4.95
C LEU A 238 10.60 -1.98 6.10
N ILE A 239 9.98 -1.74 7.26
CA ILE A 239 10.67 -1.25 8.46
C ILE A 239 11.69 -2.26 8.98
N ILE A 240 11.30 -3.53 9.09
CA ILE A 240 12.21 -4.60 9.53
C ILE A 240 13.39 -4.77 8.55
N PHE A 241 13.15 -4.75 7.24
CA PHE A 241 14.22 -4.81 6.24
C PHE A 241 15.14 -3.59 6.31
N GLY A 242 14.59 -2.39 6.50
CA GLY A 242 15.38 -1.17 6.63
C GLY A 242 16.26 -1.19 7.89
N LEU A 243 15.75 -1.65 9.03
CA LEU A 243 16.51 -1.77 10.28
C LEU A 243 17.57 -2.88 10.21
N SER A 244 17.23 -4.02 9.62
CA SER A 244 18.15 -5.15 9.49
C SER A 244 19.26 -4.91 8.45
N SER A 245 19.11 -3.95 7.54
CA SER A 245 20.09 -3.65 6.48
C SER A 245 21.51 -3.39 7.02
N GLY A 246 21.65 -2.64 8.11
CA GLY A 246 22.96 -2.40 8.72
C GLY A 246 23.49 -3.63 9.47
N LEU A 247 22.62 -4.42 10.11
CA LEU A 247 23.02 -5.71 10.71
C LEU A 247 23.52 -6.70 9.66
N LEU A 248 22.84 -6.80 8.51
CA LEU A 248 23.26 -7.62 7.37
C LEU A 248 24.61 -7.15 6.82
N THR A 249 24.86 -5.84 6.81
CA THR A 249 26.17 -5.29 6.41
C THR A 249 27.27 -5.68 7.40
N GLN A 250 27.01 -5.59 8.70
CA GLN A 250 27.95 -6.04 9.74
C GLN A 250 28.22 -7.54 9.64
N LEU A 251 27.16 -8.35 9.47
CA LEU A 251 27.27 -9.79 9.30
C LEU A 251 28.10 -10.14 8.07
N LYS A 252 27.84 -9.50 6.93
CA LYS A 252 28.60 -9.69 5.70
C LYS A 252 30.10 -9.41 5.90
N ILE A 253 30.45 -8.38 6.66
CA ILE A 253 31.84 -8.05 6.98
C ILE A 253 32.45 -9.05 7.95
N LEU A 254 31.71 -9.44 8.99
CA LEU A 254 32.17 -10.43 9.97
C LEU A 254 32.46 -11.79 9.32
N VAL A 255 31.54 -12.24 8.47
CA VAL A 255 31.70 -13.46 7.66
C VAL A 255 32.91 -13.33 6.74
N SER A 256 33.06 -12.21 6.03
CA SER A 256 34.21 -12.00 5.13
C SER A 256 35.55 -11.97 5.88
N ASN A 257 35.58 -11.36 7.06
CA ASN A 257 36.77 -11.36 7.92
C ASN A 257 37.11 -12.78 8.42
N SER A 258 36.09 -13.60 8.70
CA SER A 258 36.29 -14.99 9.10
C SER A 258 36.87 -15.85 7.97
N PHE A 259 36.44 -15.64 6.72
CA PHE A 259 36.95 -16.38 5.55
C PHE A 259 38.32 -15.89 5.07
N TYR A 260 38.65 -14.61 5.26
CA TYR A 260 39.89 -13.99 4.79
C TYR A 260 40.68 -13.32 5.93
N PRO A 261 41.25 -14.09 6.86
CA PRO A 261 41.93 -13.55 8.05
C PRO A 261 43.17 -12.72 7.72
N ASP A 262 43.93 -13.07 6.67
CA ASP A 262 45.12 -12.32 6.26
C ASP A 262 44.79 -10.91 5.78
N VAL A 263 43.66 -10.78 5.08
CA VAL A 263 43.11 -9.50 4.63
C VAL A 263 42.66 -8.66 5.83
N GLU A 264 42.01 -9.29 6.81
CA GLU A 264 41.61 -8.62 8.05
C GLU A 264 42.81 -8.04 8.80
N THR A 265 43.88 -8.83 8.97
CA THR A 265 45.09 -8.38 9.66
C THR A 265 45.70 -7.15 8.99
N LYS A 266 45.83 -7.15 7.65
CA LYS A 266 46.32 -5.99 6.89
C LYS A 266 45.43 -4.75 7.07
N ARG A 267 44.11 -4.95 7.11
CA ARG A 267 43.12 -3.88 7.33
C ARG A 267 43.22 -3.31 8.75
N ILE A 268 43.45 -4.14 9.76
CA ILE A 268 43.64 -3.71 11.15
C ILE A 268 44.89 -2.83 11.28
N HIS A 269 46.04 -3.28 10.74
CA HIS A 269 47.28 -2.50 10.76
C HIS A 269 47.12 -1.14 10.06
N TYR A 270 46.49 -1.15 8.88
CA TYR A 270 46.22 0.09 8.14
C TYR A 270 45.31 1.04 8.92
N LEU A 271 44.23 0.52 9.53
CA LEU A 271 43.29 1.34 10.30
C LEU A 271 43.96 1.94 11.54
N HIS A 272 44.77 1.13 12.24
CA HIS A 272 45.51 1.55 13.42
C HIS A 272 46.47 2.70 13.10
N ALA A 273 47.32 2.52 12.08
CA ALA A 273 48.25 3.54 11.62
C ALA A 273 47.54 4.82 11.14
N LYS A 274 46.40 4.67 10.44
CA LYS A 274 45.58 5.80 9.98
C LYS A 274 45.03 6.61 11.15
N LEU A 275 44.46 5.95 12.17
CA LEU A 275 43.87 6.63 13.32
C LEU A 275 44.94 7.34 14.17
N LEU A 276 46.11 6.73 14.36
CA LEU A 276 47.24 7.37 15.04
C LEU A 276 47.67 8.65 14.31
N LYS A 277 47.81 8.59 12.99
CA LYS A 277 48.17 9.75 12.16
C LYS A 277 47.14 10.87 12.26
N GLU A 278 45.85 10.54 12.26
CA GLU A 278 44.78 11.54 12.40
C GLU A 278 44.77 12.18 13.79
N ARG A 279 45.02 11.43 14.87
CA ARG A 279 45.15 12.00 16.22
C ARG A 279 46.35 12.94 16.34
N ALA A 280 47.50 12.56 15.81
CA ALA A 280 48.70 13.40 15.82
C ALA A 280 48.49 14.73 15.09
N LYS A 281 47.82 14.72 13.92
CA LYS A 281 47.46 15.95 13.20
C LYS A 281 46.51 16.86 13.96
N ILE A 282 45.56 16.28 14.71
CA ILE A 282 44.61 17.06 15.51
C ILE A 282 45.34 17.73 16.68
N GLN A 283 46.29 17.04 17.32
CA GLN A 283 47.13 17.60 18.38
C GLN A 283 47.99 18.75 17.84
N GLN A 284 48.70 18.55 16.73
CA GLN A 284 49.49 19.59 16.06
C GLN A 284 48.71 20.84 15.61
N LYS A 285 47.38 20.75 15.49
CA LYS A 285 46.51 21.89 15.13
C LYS A 285 45.89 22.56 16.35
N ALA A 286 45.95 21.90 17.51
CA ALA A 286 45.45 22.43 18.77
C ALA A 286 46.53 23.22 19.53
N ASP A 287 47.81 22.91 19.26
CA ASP A 287 49.00 23.66 19.69
C ASP A 287 49.29 24.83 18.74
#